data_AF-A0A7C6N0Q3-F1
#
_entry.id   AF-A0A7C6N0Q3-F1
#
_cell.length_a   1.000
_cell.length_b   1.000
_cell.length_c   1.000
_cell.angle_alpha   90.00
_cell.angle_beta   90.00
_cell.angle_gamma   90.00
#
_symmetry.space_group_name_H-M   'P 1'
#
loop_
_entity.id
_entity.type
_entity.pdbx_description
1 polymer ?
#
loop_
_entity_poly.entity_id
_entity_poly.type
_entity_poly.pdbx_seq_one_letter_code
_entity_poly.pdbx_strand_id
1 'polypeptide(L)'
;VDNLKIALKKVDGVLIKPGETFSYWKTIGKPTKLKGYKKGMNLYYGKFRAETGGGLCQLSNLIFWMTLNTPLTVIERHRHSFDVFPDSNRTQPFGSGATCVYNYRDLQILNLTNENYQINIRIEDDYLVGEIRTDIKPYESYRVYEKDHRITHEYWGGFLRHNLINREIFDLENHLINDEFVCENHALMMYEPLIATKAEKR
;
A
#
# COMPACT_ATOMS: atom_id res chain seq x y z
N VAL A 1 0.35 -17.54 -2.40
CA VAL A 1 1.22 -17.60 -1.20
C VAL A 1 2.70 -17.84 -1.56
N ASP A 2 3.06 -18.81 -2.41
CA ASP A 2 4.48 -19.14 -2.71
C ASP A 2 5.35 -17.96 -3.17
N ASN A 3 4.85 -17.10 -4.06
CA ASN A 3 5.59 -15.91 -4.51
C ASN A 3 5.90 -14.95 -3.36
N LEU A 4 4.92 -14.75 -2.45
CA LEU A 4 5.11 -13.93 -1.26
C LEU A 4 6.18 -14.55 -0.36
N LYS A 5 6.12 -15.87 -0.09
CA LYS A 5 7.14 -16.57 0.70
C LYS A 5 8.57 -16.39 0.16
N ILE A 6 8.74 -16.34 -1.17
CA ILE A 6 10.05 -16.09 -1.78
C ILE A 6 10.49 -14.64 -1.57
N ALA A 7 9.59 -13.66 -1.76
CA ALA A 7 9.89 -12.25 -1.56
C ALA A 7 10.14 -11.90 -0.09
N LEU A 8 9.39 -12.50 0.85
CA LEU A 8 9.53 -12.28 2.29
C LEU A 8 10.94 -12.61 2.77
N LYS A 9 11.56 -13.68 2.25
CA LYS A 9 12.98 -14.02 2.56
C LYS A 9 13.98 -12.92 2.22
N LYS A 10 13.58 -11.91 1.43
CA LYS A 10 14.41 -10.76 1.05
C LYS A 10 14.05 -9.49 1.81
N VAL A 11 12.81 -9.36 2.26
CA VAL A 11 12.28 -8.13 2.85
C VAL A 11 12.21 -8.22 4.38
N ASP A 12 11.89 -9.39 4.91
CA ASP A 12 11.80 -9.61 6.35
C ASP A 12 13.16 -9.38 7.02
N GLY A 13 13.15 -8.58 8.08
CA GLY A 13 14.33 -8.18 8.84
C GLY A 13 15.17 -7.07 8.20
N VAL A 14 14.76 -6.50 7.06
CA VAL A 14 15.51 -5.42 6.40
C VAL A 14 15.58 -4.19 7.29
N LEU A 15 16.80 -3.73 7.53
CA LEU A 15 17.11 -2.49 8.26
C LEU A 15 17.22 -1.33 7.27
N ILE A 16 16.65 -0.18 7.64
CA ILE A 16 16.74 1.10 6.95
C ILE A 16 17.42 2.06 7.93
N LYS A 17 18.73 2.28 7.75
CA LYS A 17 19.49 3.19 8.61
C LYS A 17 19.23 4.65 8.25
N PRO A 18 19.59 5.61 9.12
CA PRO A 18 19.57 7.04 8.78
C PRO A 18 20.22 7.34 7.43
N GLY A 19 19.52 8.07 6.57
CA GLY A 19 19.94 8.41 5.22
C GLY A 19 19.80 7.29 4.17
N GLU A 20 19.43 6.07 4.56
CA GLU A 20 19.24 4.96 3.60
C GLU A 20 17.84 4.96 2.99
N THR A 21 17.77 4.49 1.74
CA THR A 21 16.52 4.24 1.03
C THR A 21 16.27 2.75 0.89
N PHE A 22 15.16 2.27 1.44
CA PHE A 22 14.59 1.00 1.05
C PHE A 22 13.98 1.12 -0.34
N SER A 23 14.33 0.21 -1.25
CA SER A 23 13.72 0.07 -2.57
C SER A 23 13.17 -1.34 -2.71
N TYR A 24 11.87 -1.45 -2.98
CA TYR A 24 11.18 -2.73 -3.06
C TYR A 24 11.81 -3.66 -4.09
N TRP A 25 12.06 -3.16 -5.31
CA TRP A 25 12.68 -3.97 -6.36
C TRP A 25 14.19 -4.15 -6.22
N LYS A 26 14.92 -3.23 -5.59
CA LYS A 26 16.35 -3.46 -5.27
C LYS A 26 16.49 -4.61 -4.25
N THR A 27 15.60 -4.66 -3.27
CA THR A 27 15.58 -5.69 -2.23
C THR A 27 15.15 -7.07 -2.76
N ILE A 28 14.04 -7.14 -3.49
CA ILE A 28 13.48 -8.41 -3.98
C ILE A 28 14.18 -8.90 -5.26
N GLY A 29 14.57 -7.96 -6.12
CA GLY A 29 15.08 -8.22 -7.47
C GLY A 29 14.02 -8.70 -8.45
N LYS A 30 14.43 -8.97 -9.70
CA LYS A 30 13.54 -9.46 -10.77
C LYS A 30 12.87 -10.78 -10.35
N PRO A 31 11.52 -10.90 -10.37
CA PRO A 31 10.83 -12.16 -10.14
C PRO A 31 10.93 -13.03 -11.39
N THR A 32 11.68 -14.13 -11.32
CA THR A 32 11.88 -15.07 -12.44
C THR A 32 11.56 -16.49 -12.03
N LYS A 33 11.18 -17.33 -13.00
CA LYS A 33 10.96 -18.77 -12.78
C LYS A 33 12.18 -19.46 -12.17
N LEU A 34 13.39 -19.06 -12.59
CA LEU A 34 14.65 -19.60 -12.08
C LEU A 34 14.82 -19.37 -10.58
N LYS A 35 14.32 -18.25 -10.05
CA LYS A 35 14.31 -17.94 -8.61
C LYS A 35 13.14 -18.61 -7.86
N GLY A 36 12.38 -19.49 -8.53
CA GLY A 36 11.24 -20.21 -7.96
C GLY A 36 9.90 -19.48 -8.05
N TYR A 37 9.84 -18.27 -8.63
CA TYR A 37 8.57 -17.56 -8.76
C TYR A 37 7.63 -18.29 -9.72
N LYS A 38 6.38 -18.45 -9.27
CA LYS A 38 5.30 -19.09 -10.00
C LYS A 38 4.42 -18.05 -10.70
N LYS A 39 3.64 -18.50 -11.68
CA LYS A 39 2.57 -17.67 -12.24
C LYS A 39 1.52 -17.43 -11.15
N GLY A 40 1.12 -16.18 -10.99
CA GLY A 40 0.05 -15.76 -10.10
C GLY A 40 -0.82 -14.71 -10.78
N MET A 41 -1.91 -14.36 -10.12
CA MET A 41 -2.82 -13.32 -10.61
C MET A 41 -2.12 -11.96 -10.66
N ASN A 42 -2.23 -11.28 -11.79
CA ASN A 42 -1.84 -9.90 -11.99
C ASN A 42 -2.99 -9.17 -12.71
N LEU A 43 -3.25 -7.92 -12.32
CA LEU A 43 -4.23 -7.06 -12.99
C LEU A 43 -3.49 -6.15 -13.98
N TYR A 44 -3.74 -6.36 -15.27
CA TYR A 44 -3.08 -5.64 -16.36
C TYR A 44 -4.13 -5.01 -17.27
N TYR A 45 -4.19 -3.67 -17.32
CA TYR A 45 -5.18 -2.90 -18.07
C TYR A 45 -6.63 -3.40 -17.87
N GLY A 46 -7.04 -3.55 -16.61
CA GLY A 46 -8.40 -4.00 -16.27
C GLY A 46 -8.69 -5.47 -16.57
N LYS A 47 -7.68 -6.27 -16.94
CA LYS A 47 -7.82 -7.71 -17.18
C LYS A 47 -6.91 -8.52 -16.29
N PHE A 48 -7.44 -9.60 -15.71
CA PHE A 48 -6.65 -10.55 -14.96
C PHE A 48 -5.81 -11.40 -15.91
N ARG A 49 -4.50 -11.45 -15.66
CA ARG A 49 -3.53 -12.28 -16.39
C ARG A 49 -2.66 -13.05 -15.41
N ALA A 50 -2.21 -14.22 -15.83
CA ALA A 50 -1.28 -15.04 -15.05
C ALA A 50 0.17 -14.68 -15.41
N GLU A 51 0.86 -13.99 -14.50
CA GLU A 51 2.24 -13.55 -14.69
C GLU A 51 3.18 -14.09 -13.62
N THR A 52 4.45 -14.25 -13.97
CA THR A 52 5.49 -14.73 -13.02
C THR A 52 5.66 -13.70 -11.91
N GLY A 53 5.52 -14.12 -10.65
CA GLY A 53 5.54 -13.20 -9.51
C GLY A 53 4.20 -12.50 -9.24
N GLY A 54 3.10 -12.96 -9.84
CA GLY A 54 1.77 -12.45 -9.52
C GLY A 54 1.45 -12.57 -8.01
N GLY A 55 0.69 -11.61 -7.50
CA GLY A 55 0.37 -11.46 -6.07
C GLY A 55 1.36 -10.63 -5.25
N LEU A 56 2.53 -10.27 -5.79
CA LEU A 56 3.53 -9.46 -5.05
C LEU A 56 3.06 -8.04 -4.70
N CYS A 57 2.05 -7.51 -5.39
CA CYS A 57 1.44 -6.23 -5.03
C CYS A 57 0.85 -6.21 -3.60
N GLN A 58 0.43 -7.36 -3.07
CA GLN A 58 -0.07 -7.42 -1.69
C GLN A 58 1.02 -7.01 -0.68
N LEU A 59 2.27 -7.37 -0.97
CA LEU A 59 3.41 -7.01 -0.13
C LEU A 59 3.74 -5.52 -0.20
N SER A 60 3.75 -4.93 -1.40
CA SER A 60 3.98 -3.49 -1.56
C SER A 60 2.85 -2.66 -0.93
N ASN A 61 1.60 -3.13 -1.01
CA ASN A 61 0.47 -2.51 -0.32
C ASN A 61 0.69 -2.49 1.21
N LEU A 62 1.06 -3.64 1.80
CA LEU A 62 1.30 -3.73 3.24
C LEU A 62 2.48 -2.85 3.68
N ILE A 63 3.61 -2.89 2.97
CA ILE A 63 4.79 -2.08 3.31
C ILE A 63 4.42 -0.60 3.28
N PHE A 64 3.78 -0.14 2.21
CA PHE A 64 3.35 1.26 2.11
C PHE A 64 2.41 1.63 3.27
N TRP A 65 1.41 0.81 3.57
CA TRP A 65 0.48 1.06 4.67
C TRP A 65 1.17 1.19 6.03
N MET A 66 2.11 0.28 6.33
CA MET A 66 2.88 0.35 7.58
C MET A 66 3.74 1.61 7.63
N THR A 67 4.36 2.00 6.53
CA THR A 67 5.19 3.22 6.45
C THR A 67 4.41 4.50 6.77
N LEU A 68 3.11 4.57 6.45
CA LEU A 68 2.31 5.74 6.79
C LEU A 68 2.15 5.96 8.30
N ASN A 69 2.40 4.92 9.09
CA ASN A 69 2.34 4.94 10.55
C ASN A 69 3.73 5.08 11.20
N THR A 70 4.71 5.60 10.47
CA THR A 70 6.06 5.90 10.96
C THR A 70 6.53 7.26 10.44
N PRO A 71 7.59 7.87 11.00
CA PRO A 71 8.14 9.12 10.47
C PRO A 71 8.96 8.92 9.17
N LEU A 72 9.04 7.70 8.64
CA LEU A 72 9.74 7.43 7.38
C LEU A 72 9.05 8.15 6.20
N THR A 73 9.85 8.55 5.22
CA THR A 73 9.39 9.33 4.06
C THR A 73 9.22 8.43 2.85
N VAL A 74 8.02 8.38 2.27
CA VAL A 74 7.78 7.71 0.99
C VAL A 74 8.22 8.65 -0.14
N ILE A 75 9.31 8.29 -0.85
CA ILE A 75 9.87 9.12 -1.93
C ILE A 75 9.46 8.63 -3.33
N GLU A 76 9.03 7.37 -3.45
CA GLU A 76 8.41 6.85 -4.68
C GLU A 76 7.24 5.95 -4.32
N ARG A 77 6.07 6.25 -4.91
CA ARG A 77 4.86 5.46 -4.81
C ARG A 77 4.09 5.59 -6.11
N HIS A 78 3.59 4.47 -6.64
CA HIS A 78 2.65 4.45 -7.75
C HIS A 78 1.29 3.94 -7.28
N ARG A 79 0.22 4.60 -7.70
CA ARG A 79 -1.17 4.20 -7.39
C ARG A 79 -1.66 3.11 -8.33
N HIS A 80 -2.64 2.33 -7.87
CA HIS A 80 -3.41 1.42 -8.72
C HIS A 80 -4.32 2.20 -9.67
N SER A 81 -4.38 1.78 -10.93
CA SER A 81 -5.21 2.44 -11.95
C SER A 81 -6.67 1.96 -11.98
N PHE A 82 -6.97 0.84 -11.31
CA PHE A 82 -8.29 0.21 -11.32
C PHE A 82 -8.73 -0.09 -9.89
N ASP A 83 -9.97 0.26 -9.56
CA ASP A 83 -10.66 -0.17 -8.35
C ASP A 83 -11.53 -1.37 -8.67
N VAL A 84 -11.08 -2.54 -8.23
CA VAL A 84 -11.66 -3.85 -8.58
C VAL A 84 -12.73 -4.33 -7.61
N PHE A 85 -12.83 -3.76 -6.40
CA PHE A 85 -13.70 -4.28 -5.35
C PHE A 85 -14.71 -3.23 -4.88
N PRO A 86 -16.03 -3.47 -5.03
CA PRO A 86 -17.07 -2.60 -4.49
C PRO A 86 -17.05 -2.60 -2.96
N ASP A 87 -17.00 -1.40 -2.38
CA ASP A 87 -16.84 -1.12 -0.95
C ASP A 87 -18.00 -1.62 -0.09
N SER A 88 -17.90 -2.85 0.43
CA SER A 88 -18.83 -3.30 1.47
C SER A 88 -18.23 -3.49 2.85
N ASN A 89 -16.90 -3.47 3.04
CA ASN A 89 -16.25 -3.63 4.37
C ASN A 89 -14.75 -3.23 4.37
N ARG A 90 -14.35 -2.09 3.79
CA ARG A 90 -12.93 -1.68 3.88
C ARG A 90 -12.60 -1.22 5.30
N THR A 91 -11.50 -1.75 5.83
CA THR A 91 -10.90 -1.30 7.10
C THR A 91 -9.81 -0.26 6.89
N GLN A 92 -9.39 -0.02 5.65
CA GLN A 92 -8.37 0.97 5.28
C GLN A 92 -8.93 1.95 4.24
N PRO A 93 -8.45 3.22 4.23
CA PRO A 93 -8.77 4.19 3.19
C PRO A 93 -8.60 3.64 1.77
N PHE A 94 -9.45 4.07 0.84
CA PHE A 94 -9.23 3.72 -0.57
C PHE A 94 -7.85 4.19 -1.04
N GLY A 95 -7.20 3.38 -1.87
CA GLY A 95 -5.86 3.69 -2.35
C GLY A 95 -4.76 3.62 -1.29
N SER A 96 -4.98 2.99 -0.14
CA SER A 96 -3.96 2.79 0.91
C SER A 96 -2.80 1.84 0.52
N GLY A 97 -2.68 1.44 -0.74
CA GLY A 97 -1.64 0.52 -1.23
C GLY A 97 -0.82 1.07 -2.38
N ALA A 98 0.33 0.46 -2.66
CA ALA A 98 1.26 0.85 -3.73
C ALA A 98 1.36 -0.25 -4.79
N THR A 99 1.37 0.15 -6.06
CA THR A 99 1.63 -0.74 -7.19
C THR A 99 3.11 -0.71 -7.57
N CYS A 100 3.68 -1.88 -7.87
CA CYS A 100 5.07 -2.00 -8.25
C CYS A 100 5.17 -2.84 -9.53
N VAL A 101 6.01 -2.40 -10.48
CA VAL A 101 6.30 -3.12 -11.72
C VAL A 101 7.79 -3.12 -11.97
N TYR A 102 8.39 -4.32 -12.02
CA TYR A 102 9.81 -4.45 -12.24
C TYR A 102 10.17 -4.05 -13.69
N ASN A 103 11.11 -3.15 -13.95
CA ASN A 103 12.00 -2.40 -13.04
C ASN A 103 11.76 -0.87 -13.06
N TYR A 104 10.54 -0.42 -13.33
CA TYR A 104 10.25 0.99 -13.62
C TYR A 104 9.16 1.63 -12.74
N ARG A 105 8.45 0.85 -11.91
CA ARG A 105 7.58 1.37 -10.84
C ARG A 105 7.98 0.71 -9.54
N ASP A 106 8.53 1.47 -8.62
CA ASP A 106 9.04 0.99 -7.35
C ASP A 106 8.26 1.58 -6.17
N LEU A 107 8.47 0.99 -4.99
CA LEU A 107 8.11 1.62 -3.73
C LEU A 107 9.41 1.94 -3.01
N GLN A 108 9.68 3.23 -2.82
CA GLN A 108 10.91 3.70 -2.18
C GLN A 108 10.60 4.50 -0.92
N ILE A 109 11.28 4.14 0.15
CA ILE A 109 11.10 4.69 1.49
C ILE A 109 12.46 5.15 1.99
N LEU A 110 12.59 6.44 2.21
CA LEU A 110 13.78 7.09 2.73
C LEU A 110 13.66 7.29 4.24
N ASN A 111 14.71 6.93 4.97
CA ASN A 111 14.83 7.26 6.37
C ASN A 111 15.56 8.60 6.53
N LEU A 112 14.80 9.68 6.72
CA LEU A 112 15.34 11.01 7.03
C LEU A 112 15.54 11.25 8.53
N THR A 113 15.22 10.27 9.37
CA THR A 113 15.39 10.37 10.82
C THR A 113 16.80 9.95 11.23
N ASN A 114 17.10 10.06 12.53
CA ASN A 114 18.35 9.58 13.13
C ASN A 114 18.24 8.15 13.71
N GLU A 115 17.07 7.53 13.62
CA GLU A 115 16.79 6.21 14.21
C GLU A 115 16.84 5.10 13.16
N ASN A 116 17.09 3.88 13.59
CA ASN A 116 17.03 2.73 12.70
C ASN A 116 15.60 2.21 12.62
N TYR A 117 15.17 1.81 11.42
CA TYR A 117 13.87 1.17 11.22
C TYR A 117 14.05 -0.21 10.62
N GLN A 118 13.33 -1.20 11.13
CA GLN A 118 13.37 -2.57 10.63
C GLN A 118 11.99 -2.99 10.13
N ILE A 119 11.91 -3.42 8.88
CA ILE A 119 10.71 -4.03 8.29
C ILE A 119 10.70 -5.51 8.66
N ASN A 120 9.66 -5.94 9.38
CA ASN A 120 9.44 -7.36 9.70
C ASN A 120 8.11 -7.79 9.09
N ILE A 121 8.12 -8.89 8.33
CA ILE A 121 6.95 -9.37 7.59
C ILE A 121 6.91 -10.88 7.61
N ARG A 122 5.75 -11.42 7.96
CA ARG A 122 5.50 -12.85 8.07
C ARG A 122 4.14 -13.23 7.52
N ILE A 123 3.95 -14.52 7.31
CA ILE A 123 2.65 -15.11 6.97
C ILE A 123 2.21 -15.93 8.16
N GLU A 124 1.09 -15.56 8.75
CA GLU A 124 0.42 -16.28 9.84
C GLU A 124 -0.90 -16.82 9.28
N ASP A 125 -1.03 -18.14 9.23
CA ASP A 125 -2.13 -18.83 8.54
C ASP A 125 -2.28 -18.33 7.09
N ASP A 126 -3.39 -17.65 6.79
CA ASP A 126 -3.70 -17.05 5.49
C ASP A 126 -3.52 -15.52 5.46
N TYR A 127 -2.98 -14.93 6.53
CA TYR A 127 -2.77 -13.49 6.66
C TYR A 127 -1.31 -13.11 6.39
N LEU A 128 -1.14 -12.05 5.59
CA LEU A 128 0.14 -11.34 5.47
C LEU A 128 0.20 -10.28 6.58
N VAL A 129 1.10 -10.47 7.54
CA VAL A 129 1.24 -9.63 8.73
C VAL A 129 2.58 -8.94 8.69
N GLY A 130 2.63 -7.67 9.09
CA GLY A 130 3.87 -6.93 9.17
C GLY A 130 3.90 -5.97 10.35
N GLU A 131 5.11 -5.59 10.71
CA GLU A 131 5.40 -4.56 11.69
C GLU A 131 6.66 -3.81 11.26
N ILE A 132 6.72 -2.51 11.57
CA ILE A 132 7.95 -1.74 11.50
C ILE A 132 8.40 -1.46 12.93
N ARG A 133 9.65 -1.83 13.24
CA ARG A 133 10.26 -1.61 14.55
C ARG A 133 11.32 -0.53 14.45
N THR A 134 11.60 0.13 15.56
CA THR A 134 12.72 1.07 15.70
C THR A 134 13.47 0.80 17.00
N ASP A 135 14.71 1.25 17.08
CA ASP A 135 15.60 1.11 18.23
C ASP A 135 15.30 2.09 19.37
N ILE A 136 14.50 3.13 19.11
CA ILE A 136 14.03 4.07 20.12
C ILE A 136 12.52 3.94 20.35
N LYS A 137 12.07 4.18 21.58
CA LYS A 137 10.65 4.26 21.89
C LYS A 137 9.99 5.38 21.07
N PRO A 138 8.97 5.09 20.25
CA PRO A 138 8.26 6.14 19.52
C PRO A 138 7.65 7.18 20.46
N TYR A 139 7.77 8.45 20.08
CA TYR A 139 7.18 9.59 20.79
C TYR A 139 6.01 10.25 20.03
N GLU A 140 5.69 9.70 18.85
CA GLU A 140 4.58 10.12 18.01
C GLU A 140 3.65 8.93 17.72
N SER A 141 2.38 9.23 17.47
CA SER A 141 1.41 8.30 16.90
C SER A 141 0.72 8.91 15.68
N TYR A 142 0.17 8.06 14.81
CA TYR A 142 -0.34 8.48 13.51
C TYR A 142 -1.77 7.99 13.31
N ARG A 143 -2.61 8.82 12.69
CA ARG A 143 -3.93 8.42 12.20
C ARG A 143 -4.04 8.74 10.71
N VAL A 144 -4.04 7.69 9.89
CA VAL A 144 -4.21 7.82 8.44
C VAL A 144 -5.70 7.88 8.11
N TYR A 145 -6.11 8.87 7.32
CA TYR A 145 -7.51 9.09 6.99
C TYR A 145 -7.70 9.49 5.52
N GLU A 146 -8.93 9.30 5.03
CA GLU A 146 -9.36 9.65 3.68
C GLU A 146 -9.96 11.06 3.65
N LYS A 147 -9.59 11.87 2.66
CA LYS A 147 -10.14 13.20 2.42
C LYS A 147 -10.58 13.38 0.96
N ASP A 148 -11.54 14.26 0.72
CA ASP A 148 -12.06 14.63 -0.60
C ASP A 148 -12.47 13.44 -1.48
N HIS A 149 -13.04 12.40 -0.85
CA HIS A 149 -13.55 11.24 -1.55
C HIS A 149 -14.71 11.62 -2.47
N ARG A 150 -14.57 11.27 -3.75
CA ARG A 150 -15.60 11.54 -4.77
C ARG A 150 -15.55 10.48 -5.87
N ILE A 151 -16.71 10.29 -6.51
CA ILE A 151 -16.85 9.47 -7.72
C ILE A 151 -17.34 10.38 -8.84
N THR A 152 -16.63 10.38 -9.97
CA THR A 152 -17.05 11.11 -11.18
C THR A 152 -17.48 10.14 -12.26
N HIS A 153 -18.47 10.55 -13.05
CA HIS A 153 -18.88 9.83 -14.25
C HIS A 153 -18.14 10.41 -15.45
N GLU A 154 -17.51 9.54 -16.23
CA GLU A 154 -16.71 9.92 -17.39
C GLU A 154 -17.54 9.87 -18.68
N TYR A 155 -17.16 10.68 -19.67
CA TYR A 155 -17.89 10.83 -20.94
C TYR A 155 -18.07 9.53 -21.73
N TRP A 156 -17.20 8.53 -21.51
CA TRP A 156 -17.23 7.22 -22.16
C TRP A 156 -18.06 6.18 -21.38
N GLY A 157 -18.73 6.58 -20.29
CA GLY A 157 -19.72 5.77 -19.57
C GLY A 157 -19.19 4.99 -18.37
N GLY A 158 -17.94 5.20 -17.94
CA GLY A 158 -17.43 4.59 -16.71
C GLY A 158 -17.24 5.60 -15.58
N PHE A 159 -16.77 5.10 -14.44
CA PHE A 159 -16.62 5.90 -13.22
C PHE A 159 -15.16 5.97 -12.77
N LEU A 160 -14.73 7.14 -12.33
CA LEU A 160 -13.47 7.34 -11.63
C LEU A 160 -13.73 7.60 -10.16
N ARG A 161 -12.98 6.91 -9.29
CA ARG A 161 -12.93 7.17 -7.86
C ARG A 161 -11.69 7.97 -7.52
N HIS A 162 -11.88 9.03 -6.76
CA HIS A 162 -10.84 9.94 -6.31
C HIS A 162 -10.83 10.03 -4.80
N ASN A 163 -9.64 10.18 -4.23
CA ASN A 163 -9.47 10.64 -2.86
C ASN A 163 -8.06 11.19 -2.63
N LEU A 164 -7.89 11.84 -1.49
CA LEU A 164 -6.61 12.12 -0.88
C LEU A 164 -6.44 11.21 0.34
N ILE A 165 -5.21 10.82 0.60
CA ILE A 165 -4.80 10.24 1.88
C ILE A 165 -3.99 11.30 2.61
N ASN A 166 -4.41 11.56 3.83
CA ASN A 166 -3.71 12.39 4.79
C ASN A 166 -3.35 11.57 6.03
N ARG A 167 -2.43 12.07 6.83
CA ARG A 167 -2.16 11.54 8.16
C ARG A 167 -2.07 12.66 9.18
N GLU A 168 -2.73 12.46 10.30
CA GLU A 168 -2.52 13.26 11.50
C GLU A 168 -1.39 12.66 12.33
N ILE A 169 -0.61 13.53 12.94
CA ILE A 169 0.49 13.18 13.84
C ILE A 169 0.14 13.70 15.22
N PHE A 170 0.23 12.83 16.23
CA PHE A 170 -0.06 13.14 17.62
C PHE A 170 1.19 12.93 18.49
N ASP A 171 1.36 13.77 19.50
CA ASP A 171 2.37 13.58 20.53
C ASP A 171 1.98 12.48 21.55
N LEU A 172 2.83 12.27 22.57
CA LEU A 172 2.58 11.31 23.66
C LEU A 172 1.36 11.64 24.53
N GLU A 173 0.93 12.90 24.55
CA GLU A 173 -0.26 13.38 25.28
C GLU A 173 -1.51 13.35 24.40
N ASN A 174 -1.41 12.81 23.18
CA ASN A 174 -2.46 12.70 22.19
C ASN A 174 -2.96 14.06 21.67
N HIS A 175 -2.12 15.10 21.72
CA HIS A 175 -2.39 16.36 21.05
C HIS A 175 -2.02 16.26 19.58
N LEU A 176 -2.91 16.76 18.71
CA LEU A 176 -2.63 16.87 17.29
C LEU A 176 -1.52 17.91 17.06
N ILE A 177 -0.36 17.48 16.57
CA ILE A 177 0.78 18.35 16.31
C ILE A 177 0.96 18.66 14.81
N ASN A 178 0.45 17.81 13.91
CA ASN A 178 0.53 18.04 12.48
C ASN A 178 -0.57 17.27 11.70
N ASP A 179 -0.89 17.75 10.49
CA ASP A 179 -1.72 17.05 9.49
C ASP A 179 -1.05 17.18 8.13
N GLU A 180 -0.63 16.04 7.58
CA GLU A 180 0.19 15.96 6.39
C GLU A 180 -0.57 15.30 5.24
N PHE A 181 -0.48 15.91 4.06
CA PHE A 181 -0.85 15.25 2.81
C PHE A 181 0.14 14.12 2.51
N VAL A 182 -0.38 12.93 2.21
CA VAL A 182 0.42 11.74 1.87
C VAL A 182 0.41 11.49 0.37
N CYS A 183 -0.78 11.28 -0.22
CA CYS A 183 -0.90 11.00 -1.64
C CYS A 183 -2.32 11.20 -2.16
N GLU A 184 -2.46 11.30 -3.48
CA GLU A 184 -3.74 11.37 -4.19
C GLU A 184 -3.95 10.09 -5.01
N ASN A 185 -5.18 9.56 -4.99
CA ASN A 185 -5.57 8.42 -5.80
C ASN A 185 -6.65 8.76 -6.81
N HIS A 186 -6.52 8.14 -7.98
CA HIS A 186 -7.49 8.12 -9.05
C HIS A 186 -7.50 6.69 -9.59
N ALA A 187 -8.65 6.03 -9.57
CA ALA A 187 -8.77 4.72 -10.17
C ALA A 187 -10.09 4.56 -10.92
N LEU A 188 -10.00 3.82 -12.02
CA LEU A 188 -11.16 3.40 -12.79
C LEU A 188 -11.95 2.35 -12.01
N MET A 189 -13.20 2.64 -11.71
CA MET A 189 -14.08 1.67 -11.07
C MET A 189 -14.43 0.58 -12.07
N MET A 190 -14.22 -0.67 -11.68
CA MET A 190 -14.61 -1.84 -12.47
C MET A 190 -15.99 -2.39 -12.08
N TYR A 191 -16.75 -1.58 -11.35
CA TYR A 191 -18.09 -1.86 -10.83
C TYR A 191 -18.90 -0.56 -10.85
N GLU A 192 -20.22 -0.67 -10.90
CA GLU A 192 -21.09 0.50 -10.80
C GLU A 192 -21.12 1.02 -9.36
N PRO A 193 -21.13 2.36 -9.14
CA PRO A 193 -21.25 2.91 -7.81
C PRO A 193 -22.52 2.37 -7.14
N LEU A 194 -22.36 1.78 -5.96
CA LEU A 194 -23.48 1.28 -5.17
C LEU A 194 -24.32 2.48 -4.73
N ILE A 195 -25.42 2.74 -5.43
CA ILE A 195 -26.43 3.69 -4.96
C ILE A 195 -27.13 2.99 -3.80
N ALA A 196 -26.95 3.50 -2.58
CA ALA A 196 -27.72 3.03 -1.43
C ALA A 196 -29.20 3.30 -1.69
N THR A 197 -29.92 2.29 -2.16
CA THR A 197 -31.37 2.29 -2.11
C THR A 197 -31.74 2.15 -0.65
N LYS A 198 -32.23 3.24 -0.03
CA LYS A 198 -33.03 3.11 1.19
C LYS A 198 -34.23 2.25 0.80
N ALA A 199 -34.14 0.95 1.04
CA ALA A 199 -35.29 0.07 1.03
C ALA A 199 -36.19 0.55 2.18
N GLU A 200 -37.15 1.42 1.86
CA GLU A 200 -38.30 1.64 2.72
C GLU A 200 -38.95 0.26 2.92
N LYS A 201 -38.80 -0.28 4.13
CA LYS A 201 -39.61 -1.40 4.58
C LYS A 201 -41.07 -0.94 4.53
N ARG A 202 -41.81 -1.42 3.53
CA ARG A 202 -43.27 -1.49 3.57
C ARG A 202 -43.67 -2.81 4.22
#